data_AF-A0AA40FIV4-F1
#
_entry.id   AF-A0AA40FIV4-F1
#
_cell.length_a   1.000
_cell.length_b   1.000
_cell.length_c   1.000
_cell.angle_alpha   90.00
_cell.angle_beta   90.00
_cell.angle_gamma   90.00
#
_symmetry.space_group_name_H-M   'P 1'
#
loop_
_entity.id
_entity.type
_entity.pdbx_description
1 polymer ?
#
loop_
_entity_poly.entity_id
_entity_poly.type
_entity_poly.pdbx_seq_one_letter_code
_entity_poly.pdbx_strand_id
1 'polypeptide(L)'
;MNDYDDVSLLAQQIRETNKLSDEDRQLLKALYVKLKNSPLPQHEIETRAGSRPPTCEEMKKFEEITSVKKGCYNSSEDEIIAHNWKEFCMLHNWNPIKVEPFLLLREGNETYIRGKKQRKRFVQFLADGLPNRTLYSVYHRFRNLYADRFQRRFHPDEDKMILDHLEHNANLDQKRKYTDLAKVLKRTRISIWRRYKLLKKKRLESKNLY
;
A
#
# COMPACT_ATOMS: atom_id res chain seq x y z
N MET A 1 -7.71 -35.68 -8.30
CA MET A 1 -7.98 -34.73 -7.21
C MET A 1 -6.65 -34.06 -6.92
N ASN A 2 -6.39 -32.88 -7.49
CA ASN A 2 -5.07 -32.27 -7.41
C ASN A 2 -5.07 -31.29 -6.25
N ASP A 3 -4.46 -31.71 -5.15
CA ASP A 3 -4.43 -31.07 -3.84
C ASP A 3 -3.35 -29.97 -3.79
N TYR A 4 -3.35 -29.08 -4.79
CA TYR A 4 -2.60 -27.82 -4.73
C TYR A 4 -3.58 -26.74 -4.32
N ASP A 5 -3.47 -26.34 -3.06
CA ASP A 5 -4.07 -25.16 -2.43
C ASP A 5 -4.53 -24.11 -3.46
N ASP A 6 -5.84 -24.06 -3.73
CA ASP A 6 -6.42 -23.04 -4.60
C ASP A 6 -6.00 -21.67 -4.08
N VAL A 7 -5.23 -20.92 -4.87
CA VAL A 7 -4.78 -19.55 -4.54
C VAL A 7 -5.95 -18.68 -4.11
N SER A 8 -7.17 -18.94 -4.61
CA SER A 8 -8.39 -18.24 -4.20
C SER A 8 -8.75 -18.53 -2.74
N LEU A 9 -8.64 -19.80 -2.31
CA LEU A 9 -8.84 -20.25 -0.93
C LEU A 9 -7.75 -19.72 0.00
N LEU A 10 -6.47 -19.83 -0.40
CA LEU A 10 -5.36 -19.24 0.37
C LEU A 10 -5.55 -17.73 0.55
N ALA A 11 -5.89 -17.03 -0.53
CA ALA A 11 -6.15 -15.60 -0.46
C ALA A 11 -7.36 -15.28 0.43
N GLN A 12 -8.35 -16.17 0.52
CA GLN A 12 -9.48 -16.03 1.44
C GLN A 12 -9.05 -16.22 2.90
N GLN A 13 -8.35 -17.29 3.22
CA GLN A 13 -7.81 -17.53 4.56
C GLN A 13 -6.94 -16.35 5.02
N ILE A 14 -6.05 -15.85 4.15
CA ILE A 14 -5.23 -14.67 4.45
C ILE A 14 -6.10 -13.42 4.73
N ARG A 15 -7.24 -13.24 4.04
CA ARG A 15 -8.16 -12.12 4.32
C ARG A 15 -8.83 -12.26 5.67
N GLU A 16 -9.27 -13.46 6.00
CA GLU A 16 -9.97 -13.77 7.25
C GLU A 16 -9.02 -13.61 8.45
N THR A 17 -7.80 -14.14 8.36
CA THR A 17 -6.78 -14.00 9.41
C THR A 17 -6.34 -12.55 9.63
N ASN A 18 -6.29 -11.74 8.56
CA ASN A 18 -5.90 -10.33 8.64
C ASN A 18 -7.08 -9.40 8.97
N LYS A 19 -8.27 -9.93 9.24
CA LYS A 19 -9.42 -9.12 9.62
C LYS A 19 -9.15 -8.48 10.98
N LEU A 20 -9.30 -7.16 11.06
CA LEU A 20 -9.16 -6.44 12.33
C LEU A 20 -10.09 -7.01 13.40
N SER A 21 -9.65 -6.95 14.65
CA SER A 21 -10.53 -7.17 15.81
C SER A 21 -11.60 -6.09 15.87
N ASP A 22 -12.71 -6.36 16.55
CA ASP A 22 -13.78 -5.38 16.66
C ASP A 22 -13.36 -4.20 17.55
N GLU A 23 -12.52 -4.46 18.55
CA GLU A 23 -11.90 -3.44 19.39
C GLU A 23 -11.02 -2.50 18.56
N ASP A 24 -10.12 -3.03 17.73
CA ASP A 24 -9.26 -2.23 16.84
C ASP A 24 -10.12 -1.40 15.86
N ARG A 25 -11.20 -1.98 15.32
CA ARG A 25 -12.14 -1.27 14.44
C ARG A 25 -12.80 -0.09 15.15
N GLN A 26 -13.23 -0.27 16.40
CA GLN A 26 -13.85 0.80 17.18
C GLN A 26 -12.85 1.91 17.51
N LEU A 27 -11.63 1.55 17.91
CA LEU A 27 -10.54 2.48 18.14
C LEU A 27 -10.24 3.34 16.90
N LEU A 28 -10.11 2.72 15.73
CA LEU A 28 -9.85 3.45 14.48
C LEU A 28 -11.01 4.35 14.06
N LYS A 29 -12.25 3.92 14.30
CA LYS A 29 -13.45 4.75 14.03
C LYS A 29 -13.52 5.97 14.95
N ALA A 30 -13.09 5.84 16.19
CA ALA A 30 -13.05 6.92 17.19
C ALA A 30 -11.76 7.74 17.17
N LEU A 31 -10.77 7.35 16.36
CA LEU A 31 -9.45 7.95 16.34
C LEU A 31 -9.50 9.45 16.02
N TYR A 32 -9.04 10.25 16.98
CA TYR A 32 -8.74 11.65 16.80
C TYR A 32 -7.22 11.85 16.70
N VAL A 33 -6.75 12.18 15.52
CA VAL A 33 -5.32 12.38 15.26
C VAL A 33 -4.88 13.70 15.88
N LYS A 34 -4.04 13.57 16.92
CA LYS A 34 -3.31 14.67 17.55
C LYS A 34 -1.96 14.81 16.84
N LEU A 35 -1.64 16.02 16.41
CA LEU A 35 -0.37 16.34 15.79
C LEU A 35 0.62 16.78 16.88
N LYS A 36 1.88 16.39 16.77
CA LYS A 36 2.96 16.85 17.66
C LYS A 36 3.21 18.35 17.46
N ASN A 37 3.32 18.74 16.20
CA ASN A 37 3.54 20.10 15.75
C ASN A 37 2.37 20.57 14.88
N SER A 38 2.18 21.88 14.77
CA SER A 38 1.29 22.44 13.76
C SER A 38 1.77 22.02 12.36
N PRO A 39 0.87 21.60 11.45
CA PRO A 39 1.24 21.29 10.08
C PRO A 39 1.96 22.45 9.43
N LEU A 40 2.96 22.14 8.61
CA LEU A 40 3.60 23.14 7.77
C LEU A 40 2.57 23.72 6.77
N PRO A 41 2.63 25.02 6.42
CA PRO A 41 1.64 25.65 5.54
C PRO A 41 1.42 24.92 4.22
N GLN A 42 2.49 24.40 3.60
CA GLN A 42 2.41 23.63 2.35
C GLN A 42 1.71 22.28 2.50
N HIS A 43 1.75 21.68 3.69
CA HIS A 43 1.02 20.45 4.02
C HIS A 43 -0.45 20.70 4.36
N GLU A 44 -0.90 21.96 4.37
CA GLU A 44 -2.32 22.30 4.42
C GLU A 44 -2.97 22.40 3.04
N ILE A 45 -2.17 22.59 1.97
CA ILE A 45 -2.67 22.81 0.60
C ILE A 45 -3.44 21.60 0.08
N GLU A 46 -2.87 20.40 0.22
CA GLU A 46 -3.48 19.17 -0.28
C GLU A 46 -4.80 18.89 0.46
N THR A 47 -5.89 18.89 -0.30
CA THR A 47 -7.23 18.66 0.26
C THR A 47 -7.50 17.19 0.58
N ARG A 48 -6.63 16.27 0.12
CA ARG A 48 -6.79 14.82 0.21
C ARG A 48 -5.74 14.22 1.14
N ALA A 49 -6.09 13.11 1.78
CA ALA A 49 -5.20 12.39 2.70
C ALA A 49 -4.20 11.51 1.95
N GLY A 50 -3.43 12.10 1.02
CA GLY A 50 -2.43 11.41 0.21
C GLY A 50 -2.95 10.27 -0.69
N SER A 51 -4.27 10.10 -0.82
CA SER A 51 -4.88 9.02 -1.61
C SER A 51 -4.83 9.26 -3.12
N ARG A 52 -4.61 10.51 -3.54
CA ARG A 52 -4.45 10.92 -4.94
C ARG A 52 -3.34 11.97 -5.01
N PRO A 53 -2.64 12.07 -6.15
CA PRO A 53 -1.69 13.15 -6.38
C PRO A 53 -2.34 14.53 -6.20
N PRO A 54 -1.56 15.55 -5.81
CA PRO A 54 -2.04 16.93 -5.81
C PRO A 54 -2.46 17.36 -7.21
N THR A 55 -3.43 18.27 -7.31
CA THR A 55 -3.78 18.91 -8.58
C THR A 55 -2.66 19.84 -9.05
N CYS A 56 -2.71 20.28 -10.30
CA CYS A 56 -1.76 21.28 -10.82
C CYS A 56 -1.81 22.59 -10.01
N GLU A 57 -2.99 23.01 -9.55
CA GLU A 57 -3.15 24.19 -8.71
C GLU A 57 -2.59 23.99 -7.30
N GLU A 58 -2.88 22.84 -6.67
CA GLU A 58 -2.29 22.48 -5.38
C GLU A 58 -0.75 22.44 -5.48
N MET A 59 -0.21 21.92 -6.59
CA MET A 59 1.23 21.87 -6.82
C MET A 59 1.84 23.27 -6.97
N LYS A 60 1.21 24.16 -7.74
CA LYS A 60 1.69 25.55 -7.90
C LYS A 60 1.76 26.27 -6.55
N LYS A 61 0.70 26.17 -5.74
CA LYS A 61 0.67 26.76 -4.39
C LYS A 61 1.74 26.16 -3.47
N PHE A 62 2.06 24.87 -3.63
CA PHE A 62 3.11 24.22 -2.87
C PHE A 62 4.48 24.78 -3.27
N GLU A 63 4.72 24.89 -4.58
CA GLU A 63 5.97 25.42 -5.15
C GLU A 63 6.18 26.91 -4.86
N GLU A 64 5.12 27.68 -4.62
CA GLU A 64 5.19 29.07 -4.10
C GLU A 64 5.82 29.16 -2.70
N ILE A 65 5.69 28.12 -1.87
CA ILE A 65 6.22 28.07 -0.49
C ILE A 65 7.59 27.41 -0.47
N THR A 66 7.74 26.27 -1.15
CA THR A 66 9.01 25.52 -1.21
C THR A 66 9.10 24.69 -2.47
N SER A 67 10.32 24.52 -2.99
CA SER A 67 10.55 23.60 -4.11
C SER A 67 10.17 22.16 -3.75
N VAL A 68 9.39 21.52 -4.63
CA VAL A 68 8.93 20.13 -4.42
C VAL A 68 10.03 19.16 -4.83
N LYS A 69 10.49 18.33 -3.89
CA LYS A 69 11.45 17.27 -4.17
C LYS A 69 10.77 16.08 -4.83
N LYS A 70 11.13 15.84 -6.09
CA LYS A 70 10.64 14.73 -6.91
C LYS A 70 11.61 13.54 -6.86
N GLY A 71 11.14 12.36 -7.24
CA GLY A 71 11.97 11.15 -7.32
C GLY A 71 12.14 10.39 -6.00
N CYS A 72 13.17 9.55 -5.95
CA CYS A 72 13.40 8.55 -4.90
C CYS A 72 13.54 9.17 -3.51
N TYR A 73 13.11 8.42 -2.50
CA TYR A 73 13.38 8.71 -1.10
C TYR A 73 14.75 8.15 -0.74
N ASN A 74 15.52 8.92 0.03
CA ASN A 74 16.77 8.45 0.61
C ASN A 74 16.53 7.84 2.00
N SER A 75 17.55 7.17 2.56
CA SER A 75 17.44 6.49 3.85
C SER A 75 17.06 7.42 4.99
N SER A 76 17.58 8.65 5.00
CA SER A 76 17.24 9.64 6.04
C SER A 76 15.75 10.04 5.99
N GLU A 77 15.17 10.21 4.79
CA GLU A 77 13.74 10.46 4.65
C GLU A 77 12.90 9.26 5.11
N ASP A 78 13.36 8.04 4.87
CA ASP A 78 12.68 6.82 5.34
C ASP A 78 12.74 6.68 6.85
N GLU A 79 13.88 7.00 7.46
CA GLU A 79 14.07 7.02 8.91
C GLU A 79 13.13 8.03 9.57
N ILE A 80 12.92 9.21 8.97
CA ILE A 80 11.94 10.20 9.44
C ILE A 80 10.52 9.63 9.41
N ILE A 81 10.09 9.01 8.30
CA ILE A 81 8.76 8.40 8.21
C ILE A 81 8.60 7.27 9.23
N ALA A 82 9.64 6.45 9.42
CA ALA A 82 9.61 5.35 10.37
C ALA A 82 9.55 5.84 11.82
N HIS A 83 10.30 6.89 12.15
CA HIS A 83 10.23 7.56 13.45
C HIS A 83 8.84 8.14 13.70
N ASN A 84 8.30 8.88 12.73
CA ASN A 84 6.96 9.47 12.82
C ASN A 84 5.86 8.41 13.00
N TRP A 85 5.99 7.24 12.37
CA TRP A 85 5.06 6.13 12.61
C TRP A 85 5.11 5.60 14.05
N LYS A 86 6.32 5.42 14.62
CA LYS A 86 6.49 4.97 16.01
C LYS A 86 5.92 5.98 17.00
N GLU A 87 6.23 7.26 16.81
CA GLU A 87 5.69 8.36 17.62
C GLU A 87 4.16 8.44 17.52
N PHE A 88 3.61 8.31 16.30
CA PHE A 88 2.17 8.25 16.09
C PHE A 88 1.55 7.11 16.91
N CYS A 89 2.16 5.93 16.86
CA CYS A 89 1.67 4.77 17.60
C CYS A 89 1.70 4.98 19.12
N MET A 90 2.81 5.52 19.64
CA MET A 90 2.92 5.85 21.07
C MET A 90 1.85 6.86 21.49
N LEU A 91 1.67 7.93 20.71
CA LEU A 91 0.76 9.02 21.07
C LEU A 91 -0.72 8.60 21.03
N HIS A 92 -1.07 7.63 20.18
CA HIS A 92 -2.44 7.14 20.02
C HIS A 92 -2.66 5.76 20.63
N ASN A 93 -1.72 5.28 21.46
CA ASN A 93 -1.75 3.98 22.11
C ASN A 93 -2.05 2.81 21.14
N TRP A 94 -1.43 2.87 19.96
CA TRP A 94 -1.59 1.91 18.88
C TRP A 94 -0.41 0.95 18.83
N ASN A 95 -0.64 -0.32 18.49
CA ASN A 95 0.43 -1.28 18.32
C ASN A 95 1.20 -1.00 17.00
N PRO A 96 2.51 -0.67 17.04
CA PRO A 96 3.28 -0.31 15.86
C PRO A 96 3.44 -1.44 14.83
N ILE A 97 3.20 -2.69 15.24
CA ILE A 97 3.21 -3.87 14.35
C ILE A 97 1.94 -3.90 13.48
N LYS A 98 0.80 -3.41 13.99
CA LYS A 98 -0.50 -3.42 13.29
C LYS A 98 -0.61 -2.25 12.31
N VAL A 99 0.20 -2.26 11.26
CA VAL A 99 0.29 -1.16 10.30
C VAL A 99 -0.78 -1.22 9.20
N GLU A 100 -1.33 -2.40 8.93
CA GLU A 100 -2.24 -2.71 7.82
C GLU A 100 -3.41 -1.72 7.68
N PRO A 101 -4.09 -1.30 8.76
CA PRO A 101 -5.22 -0.36 8.66
C PRO A 101 -4.82 1.02 8.17
N PHE A 102 -3.54 1.36 8.31
CA PHE A 102 -2.97 2.64 7.88
C PHE A 102 -2.35 2.54 6.48
N LEU A 103 -2.05 1.34 5.98
CA LEU A 103 -1.59 1.13 4.59
C LEU A 103 -2.72 1.34 3.57
N LEU A 104 -3.95 1.07 3.99
CA LEU A 104 -5.16 1.22 3.21
C LEU A 104 -6.22 1.90 4.07
N LEU A 105 -6.34 3.22 3.97
CA LEU A 105 -7.34 4.00 4.71
C LEU A 105 -8.82 3.64 4.40
N ARG A 106 -9.07 2.66 3.52
CA ARG A 106 -10.37 2.14 3.12
C ARG A 106 -10.28 0.66 2.78
N GLU A 107 -11.26 -0.12 3.21
CA GLU A 107 -11.53 -1.48 2.79
C GLU A 107 -12.94 -1.56 2.19
N GLY A 108 -13.05 -1.94 0.91
CA GLY A 108 -14.33 -1.92 0.20
C GLY A 108 -14.96 -0.52 0.23
N ASN A 109 -16.16 -0.41 0.81
CA ASN A 109 -16.84 0.87 0.97
C ASN A 109 -16.53 1.59 2.30
N GLU A 110 -15.89 0.91 3.26
CA GLU A 110 -15.68 1.41 4.61
C GLU A 110 -14.29 1.98 4.81
N THR A 111 -14.18 3.05 5.59
CA THR A 111 -12.90 3.64 5.98
C THR A 111 -12.59 3.28 7.42
N TYR A 112 -11.37 2.78 7.68
CA TYR A 112 -10.95 2.49 9.05
C TYR A 112 -10.95 3.75 9.92
N ILE A 113 -10.30 4.81 9.43
CA ILE A 113 -10.38 6.15 10.03
C ILE A 113 -11.54 6.91 9.38
N ARG A 114 -12.63 7.09 10.15
CA ARG A 114 -13.92 7.62 9.66
C ARG A 114 -13.79 8.99 8.99
N GLY A 115 -13.09 9.93 9.64
CA GLY A 115 -13.00 11.32 9.19
C GLY A 115 -11.98 11.54 8.07
N LYS A 116 -12.36 12.24 6.99
CA LYS A 116 -11.40 12.73 5.97
C LYS A 116 -10.34 13.63 6.59
N LYS A 117 -10.73 14.50 7.53
CA LYS A 117 -9.82 15.37 8.28
C LYS A 117 -8.81 14.57 9.11
N GLN A 118 -9.25 13.52 9.79
CA GLN A 118 -8.37 12.67 10.59
C GLN A 118 -7.38 11.89 9.72
N ARG A 119 -7.83 11.39 8.56
CA ARG A 119 -6.95 10.79 7.57
C ARG A 119 -5.90 11.77 7.04
N LYS A 120 -6.29 13.02 6.75
CA LYS A 120 -5.33 14.07 6.33
C LYS A 120 -4.31 14.32 7.44
N ARG A 121 -4.77 14.48 8.68
CA ARG A 121 -3.89 14.68 9.84
C ARG A 121 -2.94 13.53 10.07
N PHE A 122 -3.37 12.28 9.87
CA PHE A 122 -2.46 11.14 9.94
C PHE A 122 -1.31 11.29 8.93
N VAL A 123 -1.61 11.66 7.69
CA VAL A 123 -0.57 11.87 6.68
C VAL A 123 0.29 13.09 6.97
N GLN A 124 -0.28 14.17 7.52
CA GLN A 124 0.48 15.33 8.00
C GLN A 124 1.43 14.95 9.14
N PHE A 125 0.99 14.07 10.05
CA PHE A 125 1.84 13.53 11.12
C PHE A 125 3.03 12.77 10.52
N LEU A 126 2.79 11.92 9.52
CA LEU A 126 3.87 11.21 8.83
C LEU A 126 4.83 12.15 8.09
N ALA A 127 4.33 13.27 7.57
CA ALA A 127 5.10 14.24 6.80
C ALA A 127 5.87 15.25 7.65
N ASP A 128 5.74 15.21 8.97
CA ASP A 128 6.50 16.09 9.87
C ASP A 128 8.01 15.90 9.66
N GLY A 129 8.75 17.00 9.52
CA GLY A 129 10.17 16.97 9.13
C GLY A 129 10.46 16.73 7.64
N LEU A 130 9.44 16.65 6.76
CA LEU A 130 9.60 16.49 5.30
C LEU A 130 8.98 17.67 4.53
N PRO A 131 9.53 18.90 4.66
CA PRO A 131 8.89 20.11 4.17
C PRO A 131 8.72 20.17 2.65
N ASN A 132 9.61 19.53 1.90
CA ASN A 132 9.65 19.56 0.43
C ASN A 132 8.98 18.34 -0.23
N ARG A 133 8.33 17.47 0.56
CA ARG A 133 7.58 16.31 0.05
C ARG A 133 6.09 16.54 0.22
N THR A 134 5.32 16.17 -0.81
CA THR A 134 3.86 16.23 -0.78
C THR A 134 3.30 15.13 0.13
N LEU A 135 2.14 15.37 0.76
CA LEU A 135 1.42 14.38 1.57
C LEU A 135 1.15 13.11 0.75
N TYR A 136 0.76 13.25 -0.52
CA TYR A 136 0.65 12.13 -1.45
C TYR A 136 1.92 11.28 -1.50
N SER A 137 3.08 11.91 -1.74
CA SER A 137 4.33 11.18 -1.89
C SER A 137 4.77 10.50 -0.58
N VAL A 138 4.59 11.18 0.56
CA VAL A 138 4.94 10.66 1.88
C VAL A 138 4.08 9.45 2.21
N TYR A 139 2.76 9.57 2.05
CA TYR A 139 1.85 8.45 2.29
C TYR A 139 2.14 7.26 1.36
N HIS A 140 2.43 7.51 0.09
CA HIS A 140 2.85 6.46 -0.83
C HIS A 140 4.17 5.80 -0.41
N ARG A 141 5.13 6.58 0.11
CA ARG A 141 6.38 6.02 0.61
C ARG A 141 6.15 5.18 1.86
N PHE A 142 5.41 5.68 2.84
CA PHE A 142 4.99 4.94 4.04
C PHE A 142 4.39 3.58 3.67
N ARG A 143 3.46 3.56 2.71
CA ARG A 143 2.86 2.31 2.24
C ARG A 143 3.86 1.32 1.64
N ASN A 144 4.92 1.81 1.00
CA ASN A 144 5.94 0.95 0.42
C ASN A 144 6.94 0.44 1.45
N LEU A 145 7.25 1.24 2.47
CA LEU A 145 8.13 0.85 3.58
C LEU A 145 7.52 -0.27 4.42
N TYR A 146 6.22 -0.17 4.68
CA TYR A 146 5.51 -1.07 5.60
C TYR A 146 4.63 -2.12 4.90
N ALA A 147 4.51 -2.08 3.57
CA ALA A 147 3.85 -3.18 2.87
C ALA A 147 4.73 -4.43 2.95
N ASP A 148 4.17 -5.49 3.53
CA ASP A 148 4.73 -6.84 3.50
C ASP A 148 4.72 -7.39 2.06
N ARG A 149 5.70 -6.96 1.26
CA ARG A 149 5.85 -7.33 -0.14
C ARG A 149 7.30 -7.63 -0.50
N PHE A 150 7.50 -8.68 -1.29
CA PHE A 150 8.80 -9.01 -1.82
C PHE A 150 9.23 -8.06 -2.94
N GLN A 151 10.43 -7.48 -2.79
CA GLN A 151 11.08 -6.63 -3.80
C GLN A 151 12.13 -7.38 -4.64
N ARG A 152 12.37 -8.67 -4.36
CA ARG A 152 13.35 -9.52 -5.06
C ARG A 152 12.86 -10.00 -6.44
N ARG A 153 13.72 -10.67 -7.22
CA ARG A 153 13.30 -11.35 -8.47
C ARG A 153 12.27 -12.45 -8.18
N PHE A 154 11.46 -12.80 -9.19
CA PHE A 154 10.53 -13.92 -9.11
C PHE A 154 11.29 -15.25 -9.05
N HIS A 155 10.93 -16.09 -8.08
CA HIS A 155 11.40 -17.47 -8.01
C HIS A 155 10.66 -18.34 -9.05
N PRO A 156 11.29 -19.41 -9.57
CA PRO A 156 10.60 -20.37 -10.44
C PRO A 156 9.28 -20.91 -9.85
N ASP A 157 9.20 -21.11 -8.54
CA ASP A 157 7.95 -21.57 -7.90
C ASP A 157 6.84 -20.52 -7.97
N GLU A 158 7.18 -19.22 -7.86
CA GLU A 158 6.21 -18.13 -8.05
C GLU A 158 5.71 -18.13 -9.50
N ASP A 159 6.58 -18.37 -10.48
CA ASP A 159 6.20 -18.45 -11.89
C ASP A 159 5.27 -19.64 -12.18
N LYS A 160 5.58 -20.80 -11.60
CA LYS A 160 4.73 -22.00 -11.69
C LYS A 160 3.35 -21.71 -11.12
N MET A 161 3.26 -21.15 -9.91
CA MET A 161 1.98 -20.80 -9.28
C MET A 161 1.18 -19.77 -10.11
N ILE A 162 1.85 -18.77 -10.70
CA ILE A 162 1.19 -17.80 -11.58
C ILE A 162 0.57 -18.50 -12.79
N LEU A 163 1.31 -19.39 -13.46
CA LEU A 163 0.82 -20.10 -14.65
C LEU A 163 -0.31 -21.06 -14.29
N ASP A 164 -0.13 -21.87 -13.25
CA ASP A 164 -1.12 -22.85 -12.82
C ASP A 164 -2.44 -22.18 -12.42
N HIS A 165 -2.38 -21.11 -11.63
CA HIS A 165 -3.60 -20.39 -11.24
C HIS A 165 -4.28 -19.68 -12.41
N LEU A 166 -3.53 -19.10 -13.36
CA LEU A 166 -4.12 -18.31 -14.44
C LEU A 166 -4.56 -19.12 -15.65
N GLU A 167 -3.98 -20.30 -15.87
CA GLU A 167 -4.22 -21.12 -17.08
C GLU A 167 -4.87 -22.47 -16.78
N HIS A 168 -4.64 -23.05 -15.59
CA HIS A 168 -5.09 -24.41 -15.27
C HIS A 168 -6.14 -24.46 -14.14
N ASN A 169 -6.60 -23.32 -13.63
CA ASN A 169 -7.62 -23.26 -12.60
C ASN A 169 -9.03 -23.20 -13.21
N ALA A 170 -9.78 -24.30 -13.10
CA ALA A 170 -11.17 -24.40 -13.57
C ALA A 170 -12.13 -23.47 -12.82
N ASN A 171 -11.82 -23.09 -11.57
CA ASN A 171 -12.66 -22.26 -10.70
C ASN A 171 -12.14 -20.81 -10.61
N LEU A 172 -11.35 -20.36 -11.59
CA LEU A 172 -10.71 -19.06 -11.56
C LEU A 172 -11.72 -17.90 -11.51
N ASP A 173 -11.74 -17.14 -10.42
CA ASP A 173 -12.43 -15.85 -10.37
C ASP A 173 -11.70 -14.84 -11.27
N GLN A 174 -12.26 -14.59 -12.45
CA GLN A 174 -11.70 -13.68 -13.44
C GLN A 174 -11.49 -12.25 -12.93
N LYS A 175 -12.31 -11.80 -11.97
CA LYS A 175 -12.20 -10.45 -11.40
C LYS A 175 -11.06 -10.36 -10.38
N ARG A 176 -10.75 -11.47 -9.70
CA ARG A 176 -9.79 -11.50 -8.59
C ARG A 176 -8.49 -12.24 -8.87
N LYS A 177 -8.36 -12.94 -9.99
CA LYS A 177 -7.18 -13.76 -10.36
C LYS A 177 -5.82 -13.14 -10.08
N TYR A 178 -5.64 -11.85 -10.38
CA TYR A 178 -4.38 -11.15 -10.09
C TYR A 178 -4.28 -10.60 -8.66
N THR A 179 -5.42 -10.29 -8.05
CA THR A 179 -5.48 -9.76 -6.68
C THR A 179 -5.20 -10.87 -5.67
N ASP A 180 -5.76 -12.06 -5.88
CA ASP A 180 -5.53 -13.23 -5.03
C ASP A 180 -4.08 -13.71 -5.15
N LEU A 181 -3.54 -13.85 -6.38
CA LEU A 181 -2.11 -14.10 -6.58
C LEU A 181 -1.21 -13.06 -5.92
N ALA A 182 -1.54 -11.76 -6.05
CA ALA A 182 -0.75 -10.71 -5.42
C ALA A 182 -0.73 -10.82 -3.89
N LYS A 183 -1.84 -11.25 -3.29
CA LYS A 183 -1.96 -11.45 -1.84
C LYS A 183 -1.13 -12.67 -1.39
N VAL A 184 -1.27 -13.81 -2.07
CA VAL A 184 -0.56 -15.06 -1.74
C VAL A 184 0.94 -14.92 -1.94
N LEU A 185 1.36 -14.36 -3.08
CA LEU A 185 2.78 -14.20 -3.42
C LEU A 185 3.44 -12.98 -2.76
N LYS A 186 2.68 -12.19 -1.99
CA LYS A 186 3.14 -10.91 -1.42
C LYS A 186 3.78 -10.00 -2.48
N ARG A 187 3.14 -9.89 -3.64
CA ARG A 187 3.56 -9.03 -4.77
C ARG A 187 2.54 -7.95 -5.03
N THR A 188 2.84 -7.04 -5.95
CA THR A 188 1.82 -6.12 -6.48
C THR A 188 1.08 -6.78 -7.65
N ARG A 189 -0.22 -6.49 -7.77
CA ARG A 189 -1.05 -6.93 -8.90
C ARG A 189 -0.42 -6.64 -10.26
N ILE A 190 0.19 -5.45 -10.37
CA ILE A 190 0.86 -4.99 -11.59
C ILE A 190 2.11 -5.84 -11.87
N SER A 191 2.89 -6.19 -10.85
CA SER A 191 4.08 -7.03 -10.99
C SER A 191 3.72 -8.44 -11.47
N ILE A 192 2.68 -9.05 -10.88
CA ILE A 192 2.15 -10.36 -11.33
C ILE A 192 1.71 -10.30 -12.80
N TRP A 193 0.90 -9.31 -13.19
CA TRP A 193 0.43 -9.17 -14.57
C TRP A 193 1.59 -9.01 -15.56
N ARG A 194 2.58 -8.18 -15.24
CA ARG A 194 3.78 -8.01 -16.07
C ARG A 194 4.57 -9.32 -16.18
N ARG A 195 4.75 -10.02 -15.07
CA ARG A 195 5.47 -11.30 -15.04
C ARG A 195 4.77 -12.34 -15.90
N TYR A 196 3.46 -12.49 -15.75
CA TYR A 196 2.66 -13.40 -16.57
C TYR A 196 2.79 -13.12 -18.07
N LYS A 197 2.71 -11.84 -18.48
CA LYS A 197 2.91 -11.46 -19.88
C LYS A 197 4.29 -11.88 -20.42
N LEU A 198 5.34 -11.73 -19.61
CA LEU A 198 6.69 -12.16 -19.98
C LEU A 198 6.81 -13.68 -20.09
N LEU A 199 6.19 -14.44 -19.17
CA LEU A 199 6.18 -15.90 -19.22
C LEU A 199 5.50 -16.42 -20.49
N LYS A 200 4.35 -15.83 -20.88
CA LYS A 200 3.68 -16.18 -22.14
C LYS A 200 4.55 -15.88 -23.36
N LYS A 201 5.22 -14.72 -23.39
CA LYS A 201 6.11 -14.34 -24.49
C LYS A 201 7.26 -15.33 -24.65
N LYS A 202 7.95 -15.68 -23.55
CA LYS A 202 9.03 -16.67 -23.56
C LYS A 202 8.57 -18.03 -24.10
N ARG A 203 7.39 -18.50 -23.68
CA ARG A 203 6.82 -19.77 -24.16
C ARG A 203 6.52 -19.75 -25.66
N LEU A 204 6.05 -18.63 -26.21
CA LEU A 204 5.80 -18.47 -27.66
C LEU A 204 7.12 -18.48 -28.44
N GLU A 205 8.13 -17.76 -27.95
CA GLU A 205 9.47 -17.74 -28.57
C GLU A 205 10.10 -19.13 -28.58
N SER A 206 10.00 -19.89 -27.48
CA SER A 206 10.48 -21.28 -27.41
C SER A 206 9.73 -22.23 -28.35
N LYS A 207 8.46 -21.96 -28.68
CA LYS A 207 7.67 -22.79 -29.61
C LYS A 207 7.97 -22.50 -31.08
N ASN A 208 8.50 -21.33 -31.40
CA ASN A 208 8.88 -20.93 -32.77
C ASN A 208 10.34 -21.28 -33.11
N LEU A 209 11.08 -21.83 -32.15
CA LEU A 209 12.47 -22.30 -32.28
C LEU A 209 12.56 -23.81 -32.60
N TYR A 210 11.41 -24.47 -32.72
CA TYR A 210 11.20 -25.85 -33.16
C TYR A 210 10.13 -25.86 -34.25
#